data_AF-A0A955Z375-F1
#
_entry.id   AF-A0A955Z375-F1
#
_cell.length_a   1.000
_cell.length_b   1.000
_cell.length_c   1.000
_cell.angle_alpha   90.00
_cell.angle_beta   90.00
_cell.angle_gamma   90.00
#
_symmetry.space_group_name_H-M   'P 1'
#
loop_
_entity.id
_entity.type
_entity.pdbx_description
1 polymer ?
#
loop_
_entity_poly.entity_id
_entity_poly.type
_entity_poly.pdbx_seq_one_letter_code
_entity_poly.pdbx_strand_id
1 'polypeptide(L)'
;MRVFFEGSAYSVGEGESVLETLIRGGANVTFSCRKGTCQSCMLETVRGEPGEGAAKGLRSALVDAGMFLPCCAHPTRDLEVRRPDPAKLFTRLQLAEKEWLSPSVCRLSFEPETNLDWKAGQFVNLRRSDGVVRSYSIASIPEEDYFLTVHVKRIEGGVMSTWLCDELEVGDAIDAQGPIGSCYYDPADSAKNLLLLCTGSGLSPLYGIVRDALRQGHTGEIHLFHASKTADGLYLRDELRALAREHAQLRYTASLTQQADLPEGVVEGRVVARAFERGPDLAGWMVYLCGIPEMVYEGRHQAVLAGAARADIRADPFEYAHPYQPDDSRKLAQIAPDPELWEALERGPGLMRILTSFYDAAFVDPRLAPFFHRVTKQRAIEQQYAFLADLFSGRRAYFGLRPFNAHHWMIISDELFDYREAAMEAVLRAYGLSEPLIRRWAAVHELFRREIVKSSARGMIIAGVEQAMAPPERVVVELPCVCDGCEAEMNVGETARYHAHGGQLFCEACAGVPSRSRPPPSISP
;
A
#
# COMPACT_ATOMS: atom_id res chain seq x y z
N MET A 1 4.38 -18.18 26.48
CA MET A 1 5.43 -17.45 25.73
C MET A 1 5.05 -15.99 25.67
N ARG A 2 6.03 -15.09 25.86
CA ARG A 2 5.80 -13.64 25.85
C ARG A 2 6.79 -12.93 24.93
N VAL A 3 6.30 -11.91 24.23
CA VAL A 3 7.12 -10.90 23.57
C VAL A 3 7.18 -9.67 24.47
N PHE A 4 8.38 -9.20 24.78
CA PHE A 4 8.62 -7.96 25.52
C PHE A 4 9.00 -6.86 24.53
N PHE A 5 8.25 -5.77 24.52
CA PHE A 5 8.49 -4.61 23.65
C PHE A 5 8.17 -3.32 24.41
N GLU A 6 9.14 -2.41 24.45
CA GLU A 6 9.03 -1.09 25.11
C GLU A 6 8.51 -1.14 26.55
N GLY A 7 9.01 -2.08 27.34
CA GLY A 7 8.64 -2.26 28.74
C GLY A 7 7.27 -2.93 28.95
N SER A 8 6.56 -3.30 27.89
CA SER A 8 5.31 -4.04 27.94
C SER A 8 5.51 -5.50 27.56
N ALA A 9 4.71 -6.41 28.15
CA ALA A 9 4.75 -7.84 27.86
C ALA A 9 3.45 -8.29 27.18
N TYR A 10 3.58 -9.02 26.09
CA TYR A 10 2.49 -9.48 25.25
C TYR A 10 2.51 -11.01 25.15
N SER A 11 1.43 -11.66 25.56
CA SER A 11 1.29 -13.12 25.43
C SER A 11 1.09 -13.47 23.96
N VAL A 12 1.90 -14.40 23.43
CA VAL A 12 1.81 -14.86 22.03
C VAL A 12 0.69 -15.90 21.89
N GLY A 13 -0.19 -15.73 20.91
CA GLY A 13 -1.22 -16.70 20.57
C GLY A 13 -0.65 -17.90 19.79
N GLU A 14 -1.42 -18.97 19.68
CA GLU A 14 -0.99 -20.15 18.93
C GLU A 14 -0.77 -19.81 17.45
N GLY A 15 0.43 -20.09 16.94
CA GLY A 15 0.81 -19.82 15.55
C GLY A 15 0.95 -18.34 15.19
N GLU A 16 0.78 -17.40 16.13
CA GLU A 16 0.91 -15.97 15.84
C GLU A 16 2.35 -15.56 15.60
N SER A 17 2.54 -14.68 14.63
CA SER A 17 3.80 -13.96 14.46
C SER A 17 4.03 -12.94 15.57
N VAL A 18 5.29 -12.49 15.73
CA VAL A 18 5.63 -11.38 16.64
C VAL A 18 4.83 -10.13 16.29
N LEU A 19 4.66 -9.81 15.01
CA LEU A 19 3.91 -8.63 14.58
C LEU A 19 2.43 -8.73 14.99
N GLU A 20 1.78 -9.86 14.75
CA GLU A 20 0.37 -10.06 15.12
C GLU A 20 0.17 -9.97 16.63
N THR A 21 1.09 -10.55 17.40
CA THR A 21 1.10 -10.44 18.87
C THR A 21 1.14 -8.97 19.31
N LEU A 22 2.05 -8.18 18.73
CA LEU A 22 2.21 -6.76 19.06
C LEU A 22 0.99 -5.93 18.65
N ILE A 23 0.47 -6.11 17.43
CA ILE A 23 -0.73 -5.42 16.94
C ILE A 23 -1.95 -5.77 17.80
N ARG A 24 -2.17 -7.06 18.09
CA ARG A 24 -3.28 -7.52 18.93
C ARG A 24 -3.17 -6.96 20.36
N GLY A 25 -1.95 -6.82 20.84
CA GLY A 25 -1.63 -6.19 22.12
C GLY A 25 -1.80 -4.67 22.16
N GLY A 26 -2.07 -4.02 21.02
CA GLY A 26 -2.18 -2.56 20.91
C GLY A 26 -0.83 -1.84 20.95
N ALA A 27 0.28 -2.55 20.70
CA ALA A 27 1.60 -1.94 20.61
C ALA A 27 1.68 -1.03 19.36
N ASN A 28 2.34 0.12 19.51
CA ASN A 28 2.59 1.01 18.39
C ASN A 28 3.80 0.53 17.58
N VAL A 29 3.54 -0.28 16.56
CA VAL A 29 4.54 -0.83 15.63
C VAL A 29 4.24 -0.41 14.20
N THR A 30 5.26 0.00 13.46
CA THR A 30 5.15 0.31 12.04
C THR A 30 5.11 -0.98 11.24
N PHE A 31 4.25 -1.09 10.24
CA PHE A 31 4.24 -2.20 9.28
C PHE A 31 3.53 -1.79 8.00
N SER A 32 3.70 -2.58 6.93
CA SER A 32 2.97 -2.41 5.68
C SER A 32 2.58 -3.78 5.14
N CYS A 33 3.44 -4.52 4.45
CA CYS A 33 3.01 -5.68 3.66
C CYS A 33 2.64 -6.95 4.43
N ARG A 34 3.05 -7.12 5.70
CA ARG A 34 2.90 -8.34 6.53
C ARG A 34 3.44 -9.67 5.93
N LYS A 35 4.18 -9.64 4.82
CA LYS A 35 4.68 -10.84 4.12
C LYS A 35 6.20 -10.91 3.96
N GLY A 36 6.92 -10.05 4.68
CA GLY A 36 8.38 -10.01 4.71
C GLY A 36 9.05 -9.26 3.55
N THR A 37 8.30 -8.49 2.74
CA THR A 37 8.86 -7.85 1.53
C THR A 37 9.10 -6.35 1.66
N CYS A 38 8.29 -5.63 2.44
CA CYS A 38 8.45 -4.18 2.61
C CYS A 38 9.49 -3.78 3.66
N GLN A 39 9.92 -4.74 4.49
CA GLN A 39 10.84 -4.56 5.63
C GLN A 39 10.44 -3.48 6.67
N SER A 40 9.32 -2.79 6.51
CA SER A 40 8.91 -1.68 7.39
C SER A 40 8.56 -2.08 8.82
N CYS A 41 8.36 -3.38 9.08
CA CYS A 41 8.09 -3.90 10.42
C CYS A 41 9.34 -4.23 11.23
N MET A 42 10.53 -4.01 10.69
CA MET A 42 11.79 -4.46 11.27
C MET A 42 11.96 -4.08 12.74
N LEU A 43 12.38 -5.05 13.55
CA LEU A 43 12.75 -4.87 14.95
C LEU A 43 14.13 -5.49 15.20
N GLU A 44 14.75 -5.09 16.30
CA GLU A 44 16.00 -5.64 16.79
C GLU A 44 15.74 -6.56 17.97
N THR A 45 16.37 -7.73 17.97
CA THR A 45 16.32 -8.68 19.07
C THR A 45 17.27 -8.22 20.17
N VAL A 46 16.76 -8.09 21.39
CA VAL A 46 17.55 -7.79 22.60
C VAL A 46 17.92 -9.10 23.30
N ARG A 47 16.97 -10.02 23.42
CA ARG A 47 17.17 -11.32 24.06
C ARG A 47 16.23 -12.37 23.50
N GLY A 48 16.73 -13.60 23.33
CA GLY A 48 15.98 -14.73 22.80
C GLY A 48 16.20 -14.89 21.29
N GLU A 49 15.43 -15.80 20.68
CA GLU A 49 15.50 -16.08 19.24
C GLU A 49 14.13 -15.81 18.61
N PRO A 50 14.06 -14.99 17.54
CA PRO A 50 12.79 -14.62 16.92
C PRO A 50 12.10 -15.79 16.18
N GLY A 51 12.79 -16.92 16.01
CA GLY A 51 12.25 -18.15 15.44
C GLY A 51 12.31 -18.20 13.91
N GLU A 52 11.63 -19.19 13.33
CA GLU A 52 11.65 -19.42 11.89
C GLU A 52 11.06 -18.25 11.10
N GLY A 53 11.58 -18.04 9.88
CA GLY A 53 11.10 -17.01 8.95
C GLY A 53 11.50 -15.57 9.30
N ALA A 54 12.11 -15.33 10.48
CA ALA A 54 12.45 -14.02 10.98
C ALA A 54 13.43 -13.22 10.09
N ALA A 55 14.31 -13.90 9.36
CA ALA A 55 15.30 -13.28 8.46
C ALA A 55 14.83 -13.19 6.98
N LYS A 56 13.56 -13.49 6.68
CA LYS A 56 13.07 -13.58 5.30
C LYS A 56 13.33 -12.29 4.52
N GLY A 57 14.15 -12.38 3.46
CA GLY A 57 14.46 -11.24 2.58
C GLY A 57 15.30 -10.15 3.23
N LEU A 58 15.91 -10.41 4.40
CA LEU A 58 16.89 -9.52 5.01
C LEU A 58 18.30 -9.84 4.53
N ARG A 59 19.10 -8.79 4.37
CA ARG A 59 20.54 -8.90 4.15
C ARG A 59 21.22 -9.51 5.37
N SER A 60 22.28 -10.30 5.16
CA SER A 60 23.06 -10.94 6.23
C SER A 60 23.53 -9.93 7.28
N ALA A 61 24.06 -8.78 6.86
CA ALA A 61 24.52 -7.73 7.77
C ALA A 61 23.43 -7.23 8.74
N LEU A 62 22.15 -7.20 8.31
CA LEU A 62 21.04 -6.83 9.20
C LEU A 62 20.74 -7.97 10.19
N VAL A 63 20.75 -9.21 9.72
CA VAL A 63 20.54 -10.40 10.56
C VAL A 63 21.64 -10.49 11.63
N ASP A 64 22.90 -10.31 11.24
CA ASP A 64 24.07 -10.31 12.13
C ASP A 64 24.01 -9.16 13.14
N ALA A 65 23.39 -8.02 12.77
CA ALA A 65 23.13 -6.90 13.66
C ALA A 65 21.92 -7.12 14.60
N GLY A 66 21.31 -8.32 14.59
CA GLY A 66 20.16 -8.69 15.42
C GLY A 66 18.81 -8.24 14.87
N MET A 67 18.75 -7.78 13.62
CA MET A 67 17.51 -7.34 12.97
C MET A 67 16.73 -8.52 12.44
N PHE A 68 15.40 -8.42 12.53
CA PHE A 68 14.49 -9.42 12.01
C PHE A 68 13.16 -8.78 11.58
N LEU A 69 12.32 -9.54 10.88
CA LEU A 69 10.99 -9.14 10.45
C LEU A 69 9.91 -9.79 11.34
N PRO A 70 9.30 -9.04 12.27
CA PRO A 70 8.24 -9.53 13.15
C PRO A 70 7.05 -10.15 12.42
N CYS A 71 6.76 -9.72 11.19
CA CYS A 71 5.64 -10.27 10.40
C CYS A 71 5.86 -11.71 9.91
N CYS A 72 7.09 -12.21 9.96
CA CYS A 72 7.43 -13.57 9.54
C CYS A 72 8.00 -14.42 10.67
N ALA A 73 8.20 -13.82 11.85
CA ALA A 73 8.89 -14.43 12.99
C ALA A 73 7.89 -15.11 13.93
N HIS A 74 8.11 -16.40 14.20
CA HIS A 74 7.30 -17.21 15.11
C HIS A 74 8.20 -17.73 16.25
N PRO A 75 8.27 -17.02 17.39
CA PRO A 75 9.16 -17.40 18.48
C PRO A 75 8.69 -18.72 19.10
N THR A 76 9.61 -19.49 19.68
CA THR A 76 9.30 -20.72 20.45
C THR A 76 9.55 -20.56 21.95
N ARG A 77 10.14 -19.42 22.36
CA ARG A 77 10.46 -19.04 23.74
C ARG A 77 10.21 -17.55 23.94
N ASP A 78 10.29 -17.09 25.18
CA ASP A 78 10.18 -15.66 25.49
C ASP A 78 11.22 -14.84 24.70
N LEU A 79 10.78 -13.73 24.11
CA LEU A 79 11.57 -12.89 23.20
C LEU A 79 11.48 -11.43 23.65
N GLU A 80 12.62 -10.76 23.78
CA GLU A 80 12.71 -9.34 24.06
C GLU A 80 13.20 -8.58 22.83
N VAL A 81 12.45 -7.56 22.42
CA VAL A 81 12.68 -6.84 21.17
C VAL A 81 12.57 -5.34 21.38
N ARG A 82 13.24 -4.58 20.52
CA ARG A 82 13.20 -3.11 20.52
C ARG A 82 13.15 -2.56 19.10
N ARG A 83 12.86 -1.27 18.98
CA ARG A 83 13.00 -0.57 17.69
C ARG A 83 14.48 -0.57 17.26
N PRO A 84 14.77 -0.78 15.97
CA PRO A 84 16.14 -0.72 15.47
C PRO A 84 16.79 0.62 15.76
N ASP A 85 18.07 0.61 16.08
CA ASP A 85 18.90 1.82 15.98
C ASP A 85 18.94 2.27 14.51
N PRO A 86 18.46 3.49 14.17
CA PRO A 86 18.52 3.99 12.81
C PRO A 86 19.92 3.93 12.22
N ALA A 87 21.00 4.07 12.99
CA ALA A 87 22.36 4.00 12.47
C ALA A 87 22.71 2.62 11.88
N LYS A 88 22.07 1.54 12.34
CA LYS A 88 22.30 0.17 11.87
C LYS A 88 21.51 -0.18 10.60
N LEU A 89 20.56 0.65 10.19
CA LEU A 89 19.67 0.37 9.05
C LEU A 89 20.22 0.87 7.71
N PHE A 90 21.23 1.74 7.75
CA PHE A 90 21.79 2.37 6.55
C PHE A 90 23.16 1.80 6.23
N THR A 91 23.42 1.61 4.95
CA THR A 91 24.76 1.44 4.38
C THR A 91 25.15 2.74 3.70
N ARG A 92 26.44 2.99 3.51
CA ARG A 92 26.90 4.08 2.66
C ARG A 92 26.96 3.65 1.20
N LEU A 93 26.59 4.58 0.34
CA LEU A 93 26.73 4.53 -1.10
C LEU A 93 27.63 5.68 -1.52
N GLN A 94 28.65 5.40 -2.33
CA GLN A 94 29.45 6.43 -2.99
C GLN A 94 28.89 6.69 -4.39
N LEU A 95 28.71 7.95 -4.77
CA LEU A 95 28.29 8.29 -6.13
C LEU A 95 29.46 8.03 -7.08
N ALA A 96 29.33 7.01 -7.94
CA ALA A 96 30.34 6.64 -8.92
C ALA A 96 30.15 7.38 -10.25
N GLU A 97 28.90 7.53 -10.71
CA GLU A 97 28.59 8.22 -11.96
C GLU A 97 27.32 9.06 -11.86
N LYS A 98 27.31 10.18 -12.58
CA LYS A 98 26.19 11.13 -12.67
C LYS A 98 26.04 11.61 -14.11
N GLU A 99 24.85 11.44 -14.68
CA GLU A 99 24.56 11.82 -16.06
C GLU A 99 23.14 12.34 -16.23
N TRP A 100 22.98 13.43 -16.97
CA TRP A 100 21.66 13.93 -17.36
C TRP A 100 21.12 13.14 -18.57
N LEU A 101 20.11 12.30 -18.34
CA LEU A 101 19.40 11.55 -19.39
C LEU A 101 18.42 12.44 -20.18
N SER A 102 18.00 13.54 -19.57
CA SER A 102 17.20 14.60 -20.19
C SER A 102 17.34 15.89 -19.39
N PRO A 103 16.77 17.03 -19.82
CA PRO A 103 16.82 18.28 -19.05
C PRO A 103 16.25 18.21 -17.63
N SER A 104 15.51 17.16 -17.27
CA SER A 104 14.86 17.03 -15.96
C SER A 104 15.08 15.68 -15.27
N VAL A 105 15.84 14.75 -15.86
CA VAL A 105 16.10 13.43 -15.29
C VAL A 105 17.58 13.14 -15.25
N CYS A 106 18.10 12.87 -14.06
CA CYS A 106 19.48 12.52 -13.81
C CYS A 106 19.60 11.03 -13.47
N ARG A 107 20.55 10.33 -14.09
CA ARG A 107 20.99 8.99 -13.75
C ARG A 107 22.09 9.11 -12.71
N LEU A 108 21.89 8.48 -11.56
CA LEU A 108 22.87 8.40 -10.48
C LEU A 108 23.23 6.93 -10.27
N SER A 109 24.50 6.60 -10.41
CA SER A 109 25.05 5.26 -10.23
C SER A 109 25.93 5.24 -8.99
N PHE A 110 25.64 4.32 -8.08
CA PHE A 110 26.26 4.25 -6.77
C PHE A 110 27.05 2.96 -6.59
N GLU A 111 28.23 3.08 -5.97
CA GLU A 111 29.00 1.96 -5.45
C GLU A 111 28.66 1.76 -3.96
N PRO A 112 28.08 0.61 -3.58
CA PRO A 112 27.82 0.32 -2.18
C PRO A 112 29.11 0.00 -1.40
N GLU A 113 29.30 0.58 -0.22
CA GLU A 113 30.43 0.21 0.67
C GLU A 113 30.33 -1.25 1.16
N THR A 114 29.12 -1.82 1.16
CA THR A 114 28.86 -3.23 1.47
C THR A 114 27.98 -3.84 0.40
N ASN A 115 28.17 -5.13 0.10
CA ASN A 115 27.37 -5.81 -0.91
C ASN A 115 25.86 -5.65 -0.65
N LEU A 116 25.16 -5.24 -1.69
CA LEU A 116 23.71 -5.17 -1.73
C LEU A 116 23.19 -6.22 -2.71
N ASP A 117 22.28 -7.06 -2.24
CA ASP A 117 21.55 -7.98 -3.12
C ASP A 117 20.25 -7.29 -3.55
N TRP A 118 20.27 -6.61 -4.70
CA TRP A 118 19.09 -5.92 -5.23
C TRP A 118 18.47 -6.64 -6.43
N LYS A 119 17.20 -6.37 -6.67
CA LYS A 119 16.52 -6.70 -7.92
C LYS A 119 16.07 -5.44 -8.60
N ALA A 120 16.18 -5.41 -9.92
CA ALA A 120 15.63 -4.34 -10.74
C ALA A 120 14.13 -4.14 -10.44
N GLY A 121 13.74 -2.89 -10.20
CA GLY A 121 12.37 -2.52 -9.79
C GLY A 121 12.13 -2.39 -8.28
N GLN A 122 13.02 -2.91 -7.43
CA GLN A 122 13.05 -2.52 -6.01
C GLN A 122 13.47 -1.06 -5.84
N PHE A 123 13.40 -0.52 -4.63
CA PHE A 123 13.86 0.84 -4.32
C PHE A 123 14.81 0.87 -3.13
N VAL A 124 15.60 1.94 -3.06
CA VAL A 124 16.39 2.31 -1.89
C VAL A 124 15.86 3.61 -1.28
N ASN A 125 15.91 3.71 0.03
CA ASN A 125 15.65 4.94 0.78
C ASN A 125 16.97 5.68 0.96
N LEU A 126 17.18 6.73 0.17
CA LEU A 126 18.34 7.59 0.29
C LEU A 126 18.13 8.61 1.41
N ARG A 127 19.12 8.78 2.29
CA ARG A 127 19.11 9.71 3.42
C ARG A 127 20.23 10.72 3.30
N ARG A 128 19.85 12.00 3.32
CA ARG A 128 20.78 13.13 3.40
C ARG A 128 21.22 13.36 4.85
N SER A 129 22.34 14.06 5.03
CA SER A 129 22.94 14.38 6.33
C SER A 129 22.02 15.11 7.32
N ASP A 130 21.03 15.87 6.84
CA ASP A 130 20.02 16.55 7.66
C ASP A 130 18.83 15.65 8.04
N GLY A 131 18.88 14.36 7.70
CA GLY A 131 17.86 13.37 8.02
C GLY A 131 16.71 13.29 7.01
N VAL A 132 16.73 14.08 5.92
CA VAL A 132 15.73 13.95 4.86
C VAL A 132 15.90 12.59 4.16
N VAL A 133 14.83 11.79 4.14
CA VAL A 133 14.80 10.47 3.49
C VAL A 133 13.81 10.46 2.34
N ARG A 134 14.19 9.94 1.16
CA ARG A 134 13.28 9.69 0.04
C ARG A 134 13.60 8.37 -0.65
N SER A 135 12.57 7.74 -1.22
CA SER A 135 12.68 6.47 -1.93
C SER A 135 12.99 6.70 -3.41
N TYR A 136 13.90 5.90 -3.96
CA TYR A 136 14.28 5.92 -5.38
C TYR A 136 14.38 4.50 -5.91
N SER A 137 13.59 4.20 -6.95
CA SER A 137 13.51 2.86 -7.53
C SER A 137 14.71 2.57 -8.45
N ILE A 138 15.28 1.39 -8.25
CA ILE A 138 16.50 0.88 -8.86
C ILE A 138 16.21 0.44 -10.30
N ALA A 139 16.99 0.98 -11.24
CA ALA A 139 16.95 0.68 -12.66
C ALA A 139 17.97 -0.37 -13.10
N SER A 140 19.04 -0.56 -12.32
CA SER A 140 20.12 -1.48 -12.68
C SER A 140 19.87 -2.93 -12.29
N ILE A 141 20.50 -3.83 -13.05
CA ILE A 141 20.50 -5.28 -12.86
C ILE A 141 21.88 -5.67 -12.30
N PRO A 142 21.98 -6.28 -11.11
CA PRO A 142 23.28 -6.61 -10.50
C PRO A 142 24.17 -7.48 -11.39
N GLU A 143 23.59 -8.34 -12.22
CA GLU A 143 24.33 -9.25 -13.11
C GLU A 143 24.83 -8.59 -14.40
N GLU A 144 24.30 -7.44 -14.80
CA GLU A 144 24.73 -6.72 -16.01
C GLU A 144 25.45 -5.41 -15.72
N ASP A 145 25.06 -4.73 -14.63
CA ASP A 145 25.47 -3.38 -14.32
C ASP A 145 26.39 -3.38 -13.08
N TYR A 146 27.51 -2.66 -13.17
CA TYR A 146 28.50 -2.59 -12.09
C TYR A 146 28.00 -1.83 -10.85
N PHE A 147 27.09 -0.88 -11.03
CA PHE A 147 26.64 0.04 -9.99
C PHE A 147 25.14 -0.07 -9.73
N LEU A 148 24.72 0.31 -8.53
CA LEU A 148 23.31 0.52 -8.21
C LEU A 148 22.85 1.83 -8.83
N THR A 149 21.97 1.78 -9.83
CA THR A 149 21.55 2.96 -10.59
C THR A 149 20.10 3.31 -10.33
N VAL A 150 19.82 4.60 -10.15
CA VAL A 150 18.47 5.17 -10.04
C VAL A 150 18.30 6.34 -11.01
N HIS A 151 17.08 6.56 -11.51
CA HIS A 151 16.75 7.75 -12.30
C HIS A 151 15.96 8.75 -11.45
N VAL A 152 16.56 9.91 -11.21
CA VAL A 152 16.02 10.98 -10.36
C VAL A 152 15.45 12.07 -11.25
N LYS A 153 14.14 12.29 -11.17
CA LYS A 153 13.53 13.49 -11.74
C LYS A 153 13.82 14.67 -10.82
N ARG A 154 14.44 15.73 -11.37
CA ARG A 154 14.61 17.01 -10.68
C ARG A 154 13.26 17.70 -10.54
N ILE A 155 12.75 17.78 -9.32
CA ILE A 155 11.52 18.51 -8.98
C ILE A 155 11.88 19.92 -8.55
N GLU A 156 11.29 20.91 -9.19
CA GLU A 156 11.44 22.32 -8.81
C GLU A 156 10.98 22.54 -7.35
N GLY A 157 11.83 23.18 -6.54
CA GLY A 157 11.60 23.33 -5.10
C GLY A 157 11.71 22.04 -4.28
N GLY A 158 12.04 20.90 -4.91
CA GLY A 158 12.19 19.62 -4.24
C GLY A 158 13.48 19.53 -3.44
N VAL A 159 13.38 19.32 -2.12
CA VAL A 159 14.54 19.31 -1.21
C VAL A 159 15.58 18.26 -1.58
N MET A 160 15.16 17.00 -1.76
CA MET A 160 16.07 15.88 -2.04
C MET A 160 16.47 15.81 -3.52
N SER A 161 15.51 15.94 -4.43
CA SER A 161 15.78 15.79 -5.87
C SER A 161 16.70 16.87 -6.41
N THR A 162 16.57 18.12 -5.92
CA THR A 162 17.45 19.23 -6.32
C THR A 162 18.86 18.97 -5.82
N TRP A 163 19.00 18.61 -4.54
CA TRP A 163 20.31 18.30 -3.97
C TRP A 163 21.00 17.13 -4.70
N LEU A 164 20.29 16.03 -4.96
CA LEU A 164 20.82 14.88 -5.71
C LEU A 164 21.28 15.26 -7.14
N CYS A 165 20.56 16.14 -7.81
CA CYS A 165 20.86 16.50 -9.21
C CYS A 165 21.88 17.63 -9.34
N ASP A 166 21.88 18.59 -8.41
CA ASP A 166 22.59 19.87 -8.56
C ASP A 166 23.78 20.01 -7.60
N GLU A 167 23.77 19.31 -6.46
CA GLU A 167 24.77 19.51 -5.40
C GLU A 167 25.61 18.25 -5.10
N LEU A 168 25.03 17.05 -5.24
CA LEU A 168 25.76 15.79 -5.03
C LEU A 168 26.72 15.55 -6.19
N GLU A 169 28.02 15.41 -5.91
CA GLU A 169 29.07 15.23 -6.91
C GLU A 169 29.70 13.84 -6.86
N VAL A 170 30.30 13.41 -7.98
CA VAL A 170 30.98 12.11 -8.06
C VAL A 170 32.07 12.03 -7.00
N GLY A 171 32.09 10.92 -6.26
CA GLY A 171 32.96 10.69 -5.11
C GLY A 171 32.31 10.98 -3.76
N ASP A 172 31.21 11.73 -3.70
CA ASP A 172 30.46 11.98 -2.47
C ASP A 172 29.75 10.71 -1.97
N ALA A 173 29.51 10.67 -0.66
CA ALA A 173 28.80 9.57 -0.01
C ALA A 173 27.41 9.97 0.47
N ILE A 174 26.48 9.02 0.41
CA ILE A 174 25.10 9.14 0.90
C ILE A 174 24.68 7.88 1.65
N ASP A 175 23.85 8.03 2.67
CA ASP A 175 23.30 6.89 3.39
C ASP A 175 22.12 6.29 2.61
N ALA A 176 22.02 4.96 2.57
CA ALA A 176 20.93 4.24 1.93
C ALA A 176 20.42 3.09 2.80
N GLN A 177 19.09 2.96 2.85
CA GLN A 177 18.42 1.80 3.42
C GLN A 177 17.72 1.02 2.30
N GLY A 178 17.92 -0.30 2.27
CA GLY A 178 17.30 -1.21 1.33
C GLY A 178 18.30 -2.22 0.77
N PRO A 179 17.98 -2.88 -0.36
CA PRO A 179 16.82 -2.66 -1.22
C PRO A 179 15.49 -3.14 -0.60
N ILE A 180 14.39 -2.50 -0.98
CA ILE A 180 13.02 -2.75 -0.47
C ILE A 180 12.04 -2.80 -1.65
N GLY A 181 10.95 -3.54 -1.51
CA GLY A 181 9.83 -3.51 -2.45
C GLY A 181 9.62 -4.83 -3.18
N SER A 182 8.42 -4.98 -3.74
CA SER A 182 7.95 -6.20 -4.39
C SER A 182 7.59 -6.01 -5.88
N CYS A 183 7.95 -4.86 -6.45
CA CYS A 183 7.72 -4.52 -7.85
C CYS A 183 8.97 -4.88 -8.67
N TYR A 184 9.25 -6.17 -8.83
CA TYR A 184 10.38 -6.66 -9.60
C TYR A 184 9.93 -7.83 -10.50
N TYR A 185 10.76 -8.20 -11.47
CA TYR A 185 10.50 -9.34 -12.34
C TYR A 185 10.71 -10.68 -11.61
N ASP A 186 9.76 -11.59 -11.72
CA ASP A 186 9.89 -12.97 -11.23
C ASP A 186 10.06 -13.93 -12.41
N PRO A 187 11.15 -14.71 -12.50
CA PRO A 187 11.35 -15.66 -13.60
C PRO A 187 10.28 -16.74 -13.68
N ALA A 188 9.55 -16.98 -12.58
CA ALA A 188 8.37 -17.86 -12.56
C ALA A 188 7.25 -17.36 -13.51
N ASP A 189 7.24 -16.07 -13.85
CA ASP A 189 6.28 -15.45 -14.75
C ASP A 189 6.78 -15.35 -16.21
N SER A 190 7.85 -16.09 -16.57
CA SER A 190 8.51 -16.01 -17.90
C SER A 190 7.60 -16.25 -19.11
N ALA A 191 6.51 -17.00 -18.95
CA ALA A 191 5.54 -17.26 -20.00
C ALA A 191 4.31 -16.33 -19.98
N LYS A 192 4.13 -15.54 -18.91
CA LYS A 192 3.00 -14.59 -18.81
C LYS A 192 3.30 -13.36 -19.66
N ASN A 193 2.30 -12.81 -20.31
CA ASN A 193 2.46 -11.50 -20.95
C ASN A 193 2.60 -10.40 -19.89
N LEU A 194 3.37 -9.36 -20.18
CA LEU A 194 3.64 -8.25 -19.29
C LEU A 194 3.03 -6.96 -19.84
N LEU A 195 2.30 -6.24 -18.99
CA LEU A 195 1.83 -4.89 -19.26
C LEU A 195 2.51 -3.92 -18.28
N LEU A 196 3.37 -3.05 -18.81
CA LEU A 196 4.17 -2.09 -18.03
C LEU A 196 3.70 -0.66 -18.37
N LEU A 197 3.21 0.09 -17.39
CA LEU A 197 2.81 1.49 -17.56
C LEU A 197 3.60 2.39 -16.62
N CYS A 198 4.19 3.44 -17.17
CA CYS A 198 4.83 4.47 -16.36
C CYS A 198 4.59 5.90 -16.84
N THR A 199 4.84 6.83 -15.91
CA THR A 199 4.94 8.26 -16.19
C THR A 199 6.27 8.83 -15.69
N GLY A 200 6.99 9.56 -16.53
CA GLY A 200 8.25 10.23 -16.18
C GLY A 200 9.27 9.29 -15.53
N SER A 201 9.81 9.66 -14.35
CA SER A 201 10.79 8.82 -13.64
C SER A 201 10.26 7.46 -13.20
N GLY A 202 8.95 7.19 -13.31
CA GLY A 202 8.39 5.85 -13.18
C GLY A 202 8.97 4.84 -14.19
N LEU A 203 9.65 5.31 -15.24
CA LEU A 203 10.44 4.43 -16.10
C LEU A 203 11.67 3.83 -15.39
N SER A 204 12.22 4.43 -14.33
CA SER A 204 13.38 3.89 -13.58
C SER A 204 13.23 2.41 -13.23
N PRO A 205 12.21 1.98 -12.46
CA PRO A 205 12.02 0.57 -12.16
C PRO A 205 11.66 -0.26 -13.40
N LEU A 206 10.82 0.27 -14.30
CA LEU A 206 10.32 -0.50 -15.44
C LEU A 206 11.40 -0.77 -16.50
N TYR A 207 12.38 0.13 -16.64
CA TYR A 207 13.55 -0.06 -17.49
C TYR A 207 14.39 -1.24 -17.02
N GLY A 208 14.63 -1.34 -15.71
CA GLY A 208 15.29 -2.48 -15.12
C GLY A 208 14.48 -3.78 -15.26
N ILE A 209 13.17 -3.73 -14.99
CA ILE A 209 12.28 -4.91 -15.10
C ILE A 209 12.25 -5.46 -16.53
N VAL A 210 12.13 -4.60 -17.56
CA VAL A 210 12.08 -5.07 -18.96
C VAL A 210 13.41 -5.67 -19.39
N ARG A 211 14.54 -5.04 -19.02
CA ARG A 211 15.87 -5.58 -19.30
C ARG A 211 16.08 -6.93 -18.61
N ASP A 212 15.69 -7.04 -17.34
CA ASP A 212 15.87 -8.27 -16.56
C ASP A 212 14.98 -9.41 -17.08
N ALA A 213 13.75 -9.10 -17.51
CA ALA A 213 12.89 -10.07 -18.18
C ALA A 213 13.53 -10.61 -19.47
N LEU A 214 14.01 -9.72 -20.34
CA LEU A 214 14.64 -10.11 -21.61
C LEU A 214 15.93 -10.91 -21.39
N ARG A 215 16.79 -10.47 -20.47
CA ARG A 215 18.04 -11.18 -20.07
C ARG A 215 17.75 -12.61 -19.60
N GLN A 216 16.68 -12.80 -18.85
CA GLN A 216 16.27 -14.10 -18.32
C GLN A 216 15.46 -14.94 -19.30
N GLY A 217 15.40 -14.54 -20.58
CA GLY A 217 14.76 -15.32 -21.63
C GLY A 217 13.23 -15.37 -21.52
N HIS A 218 12.61 -14.29 -21.06
CA HIS A 218 11.15 -14.15 -21.08
C HIS A 218 10.58 -14.50 -22.45
N THR A 219 9.42 -15.16 -22.51
CA THR A 219 8.81 -15.62 -23.77
C THR A 219 7.44 -15.00 -24.05
N GLY A 220 6.80 -14.43 -23.03
CA GLY A 220 5.54 -13.69 -23.18
C GLY A 220 5.72 -12.36 -23.94
N GLU A 221 4.61 -11.82 -24.42
CA GLU A 221 4.58 -10.47 -25.01
C GLU A 221 4.81 -9.42 -23.92
N ILE A 222 5.62 -8.41 -24.19
CA ILE A 222 5.91 -7.30 -23.28
C ILE A 222 5.40 -6.01 -23.91
N HIS A 223 4.42 -5.38 -23.27
CA HIS A 223 3.90 -4.08 -23.67
C HIS A 223 4.34 -3.00 -22.68
N LEU A 224 5.28 -2.15 -23.09
CA LEU A 224 5.78 -1.03 -22.28
C LEU A 224 5.22 0.30 -22.78
N PHE A 225 4.45 0.96 -21.93
CA PHE A 225 3.91 2.30 -22.15
C PHE A 225 4.62 3.31 -21.27
N HIS A 226 5.24 4.33 -21.88
CA HIS A 226 5.92 5.42 -21.19
C HIS A 226 5.31 6.76 -21.55
N ALA A 227 4.80 7.50 -20.56
CA ALA A 227 4.20 8.80 -20.81
C ALA A 227 4.84 9.96 -20.05
N SER A 228 4.71 11.15 -20.62
CA SER A 228 5.12 12.41 -20.00
C SER A 228 4.18 13.55 -20.39
N LYS A 229 4.34 14.71 -19.77
CA LYS A 229 3.70 15.95 -20.22
C LYS A 229 4.33 16.44 -21.53
N THR A 230 5.65 16.51 -21.54
CA THR A 230 6.49 16.99 -22.66
C THR A 230 7.55 15.95 -23.03
N ALA A 231 8.15 16.10 -24.21
CA ALA A 231 9.17 15.19 -24.75
C ALA A 231 10.38 14.97 -23.81
N ASP A 232 10.76 15.97 -23.01
CA ASP A 232 11.88 15.88 -22.06
C ASP A 232 11.71 14.77 -21.01
N GLY A 233 10.47 14.38 -20.70
CA GLY A 233 10.21 13.28 -19.79
C GLY A 233 10.22 11.90 -20.46
N LEU A 234 10.33 11.82 -21.79
CA LEU A 234 10.49 10.57 -22.54
C LEU A 234 11.97 10.20 -22.71
N TYR A 235 12.72 10.23 -21.61
CA TYR A 235 14.12 9.83 -21.57
C TYR A 235 14.28 8.32 -21.87
N LEU A 236 15.47 7.92 -22.35
CA LEU A 236 15.80 6.57 -22.83
C LEU A 236 14.89 6.03 -23.97
N ARG A 237 14.21 6.93 -24.70
CA ARG A 237 13.27 6.54 -25.77
C ARG A 237 13.97 5.81 -26.93
N ASP A 238 15.16 6.24 -27.31
CA ASP A 238 15.84 5.67 -28.47
C ASP A 238 16.45 4.30 -28.11
N GLU A 239 16.90 4.13 -26.88
CA GLU A 239 17.36 2.88 -26.27
C GLU A 239 16.22 1.87 -26.19
N LEU A 240 15.04 2.28 -25.69
CA LEU A 240 13.86 1.40 -25.64
C LEU A 240 13.36 1.02 -27.04
N ARG A 241 13.52 1.91 -28.03
CA ARG A 241 13.22 1.59 -29.43
C ARG A 241 14.22 0.62 -30.02
N ALA A 242 15.51 0.77 -29.73
CA ALA A 242 16.52 -0.19 -30.15
C ALA A 242 16.23 -1.57 -29.54
N LEU A 243 15.96 -1.62 -28.23
CA LEU A 243 15.59 -2.84 -27.52
C LEU A 243 14.34 -3.52 -28.12
N ALA A 244 13.31 -2.75 -28.47
CA ALA A 244 12.11 -3.27 -29.13
C ALA A 244 12.34 -3.76 -30.57
N ARG A 245 13.39 -3.28 -31.27
CA ARG A 245 13.79 -3.81 -32.58
C ARG A 245 14.56 -5.14 -32.45
N GLU A 246 15.32 -5.29 -31.38
CA GLU A 246 16.11 -6.49 -31.09
C GLU A 246 15.24 -7.63 -30.56
N HIS A 247 14.16 -7.31 -29.84
CA HIS A 247 13.27 -8.29 -29.23
C HIS A 247 11.85 -8.17 -29.77
N ALA A 248 11.47 -9.11 -30.65
CA ALA A 248 10.16 -9.11 -31.32
C ALA A 248 8.95 -9.14 -30.36
N GLN A 249 9.12 -9.69 -29.15
CA GLN A 249 8.10 -9.73 -28.11
C GLN A 249 7.90 -8.39 -27.37
N LEU A 250 8.83 -7.43 -27.50
CA LEU A 250 8.76 -6.14 -26.82
C LEU A 250 8.12 -5.09 -27.73
N ARG A 251 7.03 -4.48 -27.24
CA ARG A 251 6.39 -3.33 -27.85
C ARG A 251 6.51 -2.13 -26.94
N TYR A 252 7.18 -1.10 -27.43
CA TYR A 252 7.33 0.17 -26.74
C TYR A 252 6.42 1.24 -27.34
N THR A 253 5.59 1.85 -26.50
CA THR A 253 4.70 2.96 -26.87
C THR A 253 4.98 4.18 -26.00
N ALA A 254 5.28 5.31 -26.63
CA ALA A 254 5.50 6.58 -25.94
C ALA A 254 4.29 7.50 -26.13
N SER A 255 3.85 8.19 -25.08
CA SER A 255 2.76 9.18 -25.19
C SER A 255 2.99 10.52 -24.47
N LEU A 256 2.41 11.58 -25.02
CA LEU A 256 2.48 12.95 -24.47
C LEU A 256 1.10 13.56 -24.26
N THR A 257 0.98 14.48 -23.29
CA THR A 257 -0.31 15.11 -22.93
C THR A 257 -0.32 16.63 -23.06
N GLN A 258 0.84 17.30 -23.19
CA GLN A 258 0.96 18.77 -23.21
C GLN A 258 1.92 19.25 -24.30
N GLN A 259 1.92 18.60 -25.46
CA GLN A 259 2.76 18.98 -26.60
C GLN A 259 1.99 18.75 -27.91
N ALA A 260 1.85 19.81 -28.71
CA ALA A 260 1.14 19.77 -29.99
C ALA A 260 1.98 19.06 -31.07
N ASP A 261 3.27 19.44 -31.19
CA ASP A 261 4.18 18.84 -32.16
C ASP A 261 4.81 17.56 -31.57
N LEU A 262 4.20 16.42 -31.88
CA LEU A 262 4.66 15.12 -31.39
C LEU A 262 5.90 14.64 -32.15
N PRO A 263 6.94 14.16 -31.46
CA PRO A 263 8.06 13.47 -32.11
C PRO A 263 7.58 12.22 -32.86
N GLU A 264 8.29 11.81 -33.91
CA GLU A 264 7.95 10.64 -34.72
C GLU A 264 7.67 9.40 -33.86
N GLY A 265 6.56 8.69 -34.04
CA GLY A 265 6.21 7.49 -33.28
C GLY A 265 5.93 7.72 -31.79
N VAL A 266 5.56 8.94 -31.41
CA VAL A 266 4.94 9.29 -30.13
C VAL A 266 3.47 9.59 -30.37
N VAL A 267 2.59 9.13 -29.49
CA VAL A 267 1.14 9.36 -29.60
C VAL A 267 0.64 10.37 -28.57
N GLU A 268 -0.45 11.08 -28.87
CA GLU A 268 -1.08 11.97 -27.89
C GLU A 268 -1.90 11.16 -26.88
N GLY A 269 -1.99 11.59 -25.62
CA GLY A 269 -2.98 11.12 -24.66
C GLY A 269 -2.41 10.46 -23.40
N ARG A 270 -3.31 10.21 -22.45
CA ARG A 270 -3.00 9.57 -21.16
C ARG A 270 -2.56 8.12 -21.37
N VAL A 271 -1.52 7.69 -20.65
CA VAL A 271 -0.94 6.35 -20.78
C VAL A 271 -1.95 5.23 -20.53
N VAL A 272 -2.81 5.39 -19.52
CA VAL A 272 -3.84 4.39 -19.19
C VAL A 272 -4.86 4.29 -20.34
N ALA A 273 -5.36 5.42 -20.85
CA ALA A 273 -6.26 5.41 -21.99
C ALA A 273 -5.64 4.70 -23.21
N ARG A 274 -4.34 4.88 -23.47
CA ARG A 274 -3.63 4.22 -24.58
C ARG A 274 -3.40 2.72 -24.35
N ALA A 275 -3.04 2.32 -23.14
CA ALA A 275 -2.83 0.92 -22.80
C ALA A 275 -4.11 0.09 -22.92
N PHE A 276 -5.27 0.70 -22.63
CA PHE A 276 -6.57 0.04 -22.60
C PHE A 276 -7.47 0.36 -23.80
N GLU A 277 -7.00 1.13 -24.80
CA GLU A 277 -7.79 1.55 -25.99
C GLU A 277 -8.38 0.37 -26.76
N ARG A 278 -7.66 -0.76 -26.82
CA ARG A 278 -8.09 -1.99 -27.50
C ARG A 278 -8.85 -2.97 -26.59
N GLY A 279 -9.06 -2.62 -25.32
CA GLY A 279 -9.72 -3.46 -24.32
C GLY A 279 -9.06 -4.84 -24.16
N PRO A 280 -7.75 -4.93 -23.85
CA PRO A 280 -7.09 -6.22 -23.71
C PRO A 280 -7.73 -7.02 -22.57
N ASP A 281 -7.95 -8.33 -22.75
CA ASP A 281 -8.23 -9.23 -21.63
C ASP A 281 -6.91 -9.53 -20.92
N LEU A 282 -6.77 -9.06 -19.69
CA LEU A 282 -5.55 -9.19 -18.90
C LEU A 282 -5.55 -10.43 -18.00
N ALA A 283 -6.48 -11.36 -18.22
CA ALA A 283 -6.45 -12.65 -17.56
C ALA A 283 -5.10 -13.36 -17.80
N GLY A 284 -4.37 -13.65 -16.72
CA GLY A 284 -3.06 -14.30 -16.77
C GLY A 284 -1.87 -13.39 -17.15
N TRP A 285 -2.10 -12.07 -17.29
CA TRP A 285 -1.03 -11.10 -17.50
C TRP A 285 -0.44 -10.62 -16.17
N MET A 286 0.85 -10.28 -16.17
CA MET A 286 1.46 -9.49 -15.10
C MET A 286 1.39 -8.00 -15.45
N VAL A 287 0.98 -7.19 -14.48
CA VAL A 287 0.83 -5.74 -14.68
C VAL A 287 1.78 -4.99 -13.75
N TYR A 288 2.60 -4.10 -14.30
CA TYR A 288 3.54 -3.24 -13.57
C TYR A 288 3.17 -1.77 -13.76
N LEU A 289 2.95 -1.04 -12.67
CA LEU A 289 2.46 0.35 -12.69
C LEU A 289 3.35 1.24 -11.83
N CYS A 290 4.11 2.16 -12.44
CA CYS A 290 5.09 2.98 -11.71
C CYS A 290 5.04 4.46 -12.11
N GLY A 291 5.03 5.37 -11.14
CA GLY A 291 5.06 6.81 -11.42
C GLY A 291 4.04 7.59 -10.60
N ILE A 292 3.39 8.59 -11.21
CA ILE A 292 2.49 9.48 -10.45
C ILE A 292 1.32 8.68 -9.87
N PRO A 293 0.94 8.91 -8.60
CA PRO A 293 -0.09 8.13 -7.92
C PRO A 293 -1.40 8.06 -8.71
N GLU A 294 -1.85 9.16 -9.32
CA GLU A 294 -3.09 9.21 -10.09
C GLU A 294 -3.09 8.19 -11.24
N MET A 295 -1.99 8.07 -11.96
CA MET A 295 -1.84 7.11 -13.06
C MET A 295 -1.81 5.69 -12.53
N VAL A 296 -1.09 5.44 -11.43
CA VAL A 296 -0.97 4.09 -10.84
C VAL A 296 -2.34 3.59 -10.39
N TYR A 297 -3.10 4.37 -9.62
CA TYR A 297 -4.42 3.94 -9.14
C TYR A 297 -5.46 3.83 -10.28
N GLU A 298 -5.42 4.71 -11.29
CA GLU A 298 -6.26 4.58 -12.49
C GLU A 298 -5.90 3.32 -13.29
N GLY A 299 -4.61 3.03 -13.46
CA GLY A 299 -4.11 1.83 -14.12
C GLY A 299 -4.51 0.54 -13.39
N ARG A 300 -4.44 0.53 -12.05
CA ARG A 300 -4.90 -0.61 -11.22
C ARG A 300 -6.38 -0.88 -11.45
N HIS A 301 -7.20 0.17 -11.38
CA HIS A 301 -8.64 0.08 -11.64
C HIS A 301 -8.94 -0.51 -13.02
N GLN A 302 -8.32 0.02 -14.08
CA GLN A 302 -8.52 -0.48 -15.43
C GLN A 302 -7.99 -1.90 -15.63
N ALA A 303 -6.87 -2.26 -14.99
CA ALA A 303 -6.32 -3.61 -15.05
C ALA A 303 -7.27 -4.65 -14.46
N VAL A 304 -7.85 -4.37 -13.28
CA VAL A 304 -8.84 -5.26 -12.64
C VAL A 304 -10.10 -5.38 -13.50
N LEU A 305 -10.60 -4.25 -14.03
CA LEU A 305 -11.75 -4.24 -14.93
C LEU A 305 -11.49 -5.08 -16.20
N ALA A 306 -10.27 -5.04 -16.72
CA ALA A 306 -9.79 -5.81 -17.85
C ALA A 306 -9.50 -7.29 -17.53
N GLY A 307 -9.62 -7.72 -16.27
CA GLY A 307 -9.47 -9.13 -15.87
C GLY A 307 -8.14 -9.53 -15.26
N ALA A 308 -7.24 -8.58 -14.99
CA ALA A 308 -6.01 -8.88 -14.25
C ALA A 308 -6.35 -9.31 -12.82
N ALA A 309 -5.71 -10.39 -12.34
CA ALA A 309 -5.81 -10.78 -10.94
C ALA A 309 -5.02 -9.78 -10.09
N ARG A 310 -5.56 -9.34 -8.94
CA ARG A 310 -4.87 -8.37 -8.06
C ARG A 310 -3.47 -8.82 -7.63
N ALA A 311 -3.29 -10.12 -7.43
CA ALA A 311 -1.99 -10.72 -7.08
C ALA A 311 -0.93 -10.55 -8.18
N ASP A 312 -1.36 -10.40 -9.43
CA ASP A 312 -0.51 -10.20 -10.61
C ASP A 312 -0.29 -8.70 -10.93
N ILE A 313 -0.81 -7.78 -10.11
CA ILE A 313 -0.61 -6.34 -10.25
C ILE A 313 0.45 -5.84 -9.27
N ARG A 314 1.62 -5.47 -9.80
CA ARG A 314 2.72 -4.85 -9.07
C ARG A 314 2.71 -3.35 -9.32
N ALA A 315 2.78 -2.56 -8.25
CA ALA A 315 2.66 -1.10 -8.35
C ALA A 315 3.66 -0.40 -7.44
N ASP A 316 4.16 0.75 -7.90
CA ASP A 316 5.06 1.64 -7.18
C ASP A 316 4.61 3.11 -7.39
N PRO A 317 3.62 3.60 -6.62
CA PRO A 317 3.18 4.99 -6.68
C PRO A 317 4.19 5.93 -6.01
N PHE A 318 4.65 6.94 -6.73
CA PHE A 318 5.62 7.91 -6.23
C PHE A 318 4.90 9.01 -5.44
N GLU A 319 4.60 8.73 -4.18
CA GLU A 319 3.92 9.65 -3.29
C GLU A 319 4.82 10.87 -2.98
N TYR A 320 4.23 12.07 -3.06
CA TYR A 320 4.89 13.33 -2.72
C TYR A 320 4.76 13.62 -1.21
N ALA A 321 5.56 14.56 -0.70
CA ALA A 321 5.58 14.91 0.72
C ALA A 321 4.27 15.52 1.24
N HIS A 322 3.38 16.00 0.36
CA HIS A 322 2.07 16.50 0.77
C HIS A 322 1.10 15.34 0.98
N PRO A 323 0.44 15.25 2.16
CA PRO A 323 -0.49 14.17 2.42
C PRO A 323 -1.65 14.21 1.44
N TYR A 324 -1.96 13.05 0.85
CA TYR A 324 -3.13 12.86 0.02
C TYR A 324 -4.39 13.31 0.79
N GLN A 325 -5.15 14.22 0.18
CA GLN A 325 -6.46 14.65 0.66
C GLN A 325 -7.55 14.00 -0.20
N PRO A 326 -8.26 12.98 0.32
CA PRO A 326 -9.35 12.34 -0.40
C PRO A 326 -10.55 13.28 -0.55
N ASP A 327 -11.17 13.21 -1.73
CA ASP A 327 -12.46 13.82 -2.04
C ASP A 327 -13.44 12.72 -2.48
N ASP A 328 -13.89 11.93 -1.49
CA ASP A 328 -14.81 10.81 -1.71
C ASP A 328 -16.13 11.28 -2.34
N SER A 329 -16.56 12.51 -2.07
CA SER A 329 -17.80 13.07 -2.61
C SER A 329 -17.70 13.25 -4.13
N ARG A 330 -16.62 13.87 -4.60
CA ARG A 330 -16.36 14.01 -6.03
C ARG A 330 -16.14 12.66 -6.69
N LYS A 331 -15.40 11.75 -6.05
CA LYS A 331 -15.14 10.41 -6.56
C LYS A 331 -16.44 9.63 -6.76
N LEU A 332 -17.30 9.58 -5.74
CA LEU A 332 -18.58 8.89 -5.82
C LEU A 332 -19.52 9.47 -6.88
N ALA A 333 -19.51 10.80 -7.07
CA ALA A 333 -20.31 11.45 -8.11
C ALA A 333 -19.89 11.08 -9.54
N GLN A 334 -18.69 10.54 -9.73
CA GLN A 334 -18.16 10.12 -11.04
C GLN A 334 -18.41 8.63 -11.34
N ILE A 335 -18.84 7.84 -10.35
CA ILE A 335 -19.12 6.42 -10.54
C ILE A 335 -20.52 6.28 -11.12
N ALA A 336 -20.60 5.72 -12.33
CA ALA A 336 -21.88 5.41 -12.95
C ALA A 336 -22.55 4.21 -12.25
N PRO A 337 -23.88 4.21 -12.10
CA PRO A 337 -24.62 3.03 -11.66
C PRO A 337 -24.40 1.83 -12.60
N ASP A 338 -24.57 0.62 -12.07
CA ASP A 338 -24.46 -0.64 -12.81
C ASP A 338 -25.78 -1.42 -12.71
N PRO A 339 -26.77 -1.13 -13.58
CA PRO A 339 -28.08 -1.77 -13.52
C PRO A 339 -28.04 -3.28 -13.77
N GLU A 340 -27.09 -3.76 -14.57
CA GLU A 340 -26.94 -5.19 -14.86
C GLU A 340 -26.41 -5.93 -13.63
N LEU A 341 -25.39 -5.39 -12.96
CA LEU A 341 -24.93 -5.93 -11.68
C LEU A 341 -26.03 -5.85 -10.62
N TRP A 342 -26.79 -4.76 -10.58
CA TRP A 342 -27.90 -4.63 -9.65
C TRP A 342 -29.02 -5.65 -9.89
N GLU A 343 -29.33 -5.95 -11.15
CA GLU A 343 -30.29 -7.00 -11.51
C GLU A 343 -29.77 -8.39 -11.12
N ALA A 344 -28.49 -8.68 -11.37
CA ALA A 344 -27.86 -9.94 -10.94
C ALA A 344 -27.83 -10.11 -9.42
N LEU A 345 -27.88 -9.01 -8.67
CA LEU A 345 -28.04 -8.98 -7.22
C LEU A 345 -29.52 -9.02 -6.78
N GLU A 346 -30.43 -9.40 -7.67
CA GLU A 346 -31.88 -9.51 -7.49
C GLU A 346 -32.54 -8.19 -7.06
N ARG A 347 -31.93 -7.04 -7.40
CA ARG A 347 -32.34 -5.72 -6.91
C ARG A 347 -32.31 -5.59 -5.38
N GLY A 348 -31.37 -6.29 -4.73
CA GLY A 348 -31.06 -6.13 -3.30
C GLY A 348 -31.02 -7.42 -2.49
N PRO A 349 -32.05 -8.30 -2.53
CA PRO A 349 -32.06 -9.54 -1.76
C PRO A 349 -30.84 -10.43 -1.98
N GLY A 350 -30.34 -10.53 -3.22
CA GLY A 350 -29.10 -11.25 -3.54
C GLY A 350 -27.88 -10.63 -2.87
N LEU A 351 -27.74 -9.29 -2.94
CA LEU A 351 -26.69 -8.54 -2.26
C LEU A 351 -26.71 -8.78 -0.74
N MET A 352 -27.88 -8.76 -0.11
CA MET A 352 -28.01 -9.02 1.33
C MET A 352 -27.47 -10.40 1.70
N ARG A 353 -27.86 -11.46 0.96
CA ARG A 353 -27.38 -12.83 1.23
C ARG A 353 -25.87 -12.97 1.05
N ILE A 354 -25.31 -12.36 0.00
CA ILE A 354 -23.86 -12.32 -0.25
C ILE A 354 -23.13 -11.65 0.93
N LEU A 355 -23.59 -10.48 1.36
CA LEU A 355 -22.97 -9.76 2.46
C LEU A 355 -23.09 -10.54 3.78
N THR A 356 -24.24 -11.16 4.06
CA THR A 356 -24.39 -12.04 5.23
C THR A 356 -23.36 -13.16 5.22
N SER A 357 -23.24 -13.90 4.11
CA SER A 357 -22.27 -15.00 3.97
C SER A 357 -20.82 -14.52 4.13
N PHE A 358 -20.46 -13.40 3.51
CA PHE A 358 -19.12 -12.83 3.66
C PHE A 358 -18.83 -12.43 5.11
N TYR A 359 -19.75 -11.73 5.78
CA TYR A 359 -19.52 -11.27 7.15
C TYR A 359 -19.62 -12.39 8.20
N ASP A 360 -20.34 -13.48 7.92
CA ASP A 360 -20.29 -14.70 8.75
C ASP A 360 -18.87 -15.26 8.81
N ALA A 361 -18.16 -15.30 7.69
CA ALA A 361 -16.76 -15.69 7.64
C ALA A 361 -15.83 -14.61 8.23
N ALA A 362 -16.01 -13.35 7.86
CA ALA A 362 -15.08 -12.27 8.23
C ALA A 362 -15.04 -11.99 9.75
N PHE A 363 -16.14 -12.21 10.48
CA PHE A 363 -16.19 -12.00 11.93
C PHE A 363 -15.48 -13.10 12.74
N VAL A 364 -15.23 -14.26 12.15
CA VAL A 364 -14.49 -15.38 12.77
C VAL A 364 -13.09 -15.55 12.19
N ASP A 365 -12.78 -14.88 11.09
CA ASP A 365 -11.47 -14.87 10.47
C ASP A 365 -10.44 -14.17 11.37
N PRO A 366 -9.34 -14.83 11.79
CA PRO A 366 -8.36 -14.24 12.71
C PRO A 366 -7.70 -12.94 12.21
N ARG A 367 -7.60 -12.77 10.89
CA ARG A 367 -6.94 -11.62 10.24
C ARG A 367 -7.89 -10.44 10.07
N LEU A 368 -9.19 -10.68 9.90
CA LEU A 368 -10.22 -9.65 9.68
C LEU A 368 -11.01 -9.29 10.95
N ALA A 369 -11.32 -10.26 11.81
CA ALA A 369 -12.09 -10.07 13.04
C ALA A 369 -11.61 -8.91 13.93
N PRO A 370 -10.29 -8.61 14.07
CA PRO A 370 -9.82 -7.48 14.86
C PRO A 370 -10.36 -6.11 14.41
N PHE A 371 -10.75 -5.96 13.14
CA PHE A 371 -11.26 -4.70 12.59
C PHE A 371 -12.75 -4.46 12.88
N PHE A 372 -13.46 -5.43 13.47
CA PHE A 372 -14.90 -5.33 13.78
C PHE A 372 -15.22 -5.15 15.27
N HIS A 373 -14.23 -4.90 16.12
CA HIS A 373 -14.35 -4.93 17.58
C HIS A 373 -15.32 -3.91 18.23
N ARG A 374 -15.94 -3.00 17.45
CA ARG A 374 -16.94 -2.00 17.91
C ARG A 374 -18.17 -1.92 17.00
N VAL A 375 -18.34 -2.89 16.10
CA VAL A 375 -19.43 -2.88 15.12
C VAL A 375 -20.09 -4.24 15.15
N THR A 376 -21.41 -4.27 15.31
CA THR A 376 -22.15 -5.53 15.22
C THR A 376 -22.11 -6.03 13.77
N LYS A 377 -22.12 -7.35 13.57
CA LYS A 377 -22.20 -7.96 12.24
C LYS A 377 -23.35 -7.40 11.42
N GLN A 378 -24.53 -7.27 12.04
CA GLN A 378 -25.71 -6.68 11.42
C GLN A 378 -25.46 -5.24 10.94
N ARG A 379 -24.85 -4.40 11.79
CA ARG A 379 -24.52 -3.01 11.42
C ARG A 379 -23.53 -2.93 10.27
N ALA A 380 -22.51 -3.80 10.25
CA ALA A 380 -21.54 -3.85 9.16
C ALA A 380 -22.21 -4.23 7.82
N ILE A 381 -23.06 -5.26 7.84
CA ILE A 381 -23.85 -5.70 6.68
C ILE A 381 -24.74 -4.56 6.17
N GLU A 382 -25.50 -3.91 7.05
CA GLU A 382 -26.44 -2.83 6.66
C GLU A 382 -25.73 -1.62 6.06
N GLN A 383 -24.60 -1.22 6.64
CA GLN A 383 -23.82 -0.09 6.12
C GLN A 383 -23.22 -0.40 4.74
N GLN A 384 -22.64 -1.59 4.57
CA GLN A 384 -22.09 -1.99 3.27
C GLN A 384 -23.20 -2.20 2.23
N TYR A 385 -24.34 -2.78 2.63
CA TYR A 385 -25.51 -2.93 1.77
C TYR A 385 -26.01 -1.58 1.26
N ALA A 386 -26.23 -0.62 2.15
CA ALA A 386 -26.73 0.70 1.77
C ALA A 386 -25.74 1.43 0.84
N PHE A 387 -24.44 1.33 1.09
CA PHE A 387 -23.40 1.91 0.24
C PHE A 387 -23.40 1.32 -1.17
N LEU A 388 -23.38 -0.02 -1.28
CA LEU A 388 -23.35 -0.70 -2.57
C LEU A 388 -24.68 -0.59 -3.32
N ALA A 389 -25.81 -0.60 -2.61
CA ALA A 389 -27.11 -0.37 -3.23
C ALA A 389 -27.21 1.05 -3.80
N ASP A 390 -26.72 2.07 -3.10
CA ASP A 390 -26.65 3.44 -3.63
C ASP A 390 -25.81 3.50 -4.90
N LEU A 391 -24.63 2.88 -4.86
CA LEU A 391 -23.71 2.85 -5.98
C LEU A 391 -24.26 2.13 -7.21
N PHE A 392 -24.74 0.89 -7.06
CA PHE A 392 -25.15 0.07 -8.20
C PHE A 392 -26.52 0.44 -8.75
N SER A 393 -27.45 0.87 -7.89
CA SER A 393 -28.80 1.24 -8.32
C SER A 393 -28.96 2.72 -8.69
N GLY A 394 -28.02 3.58 -8.30
CA GLY A 394 -28.12 5.03 -8.44
C GLY A 394 -29.14 5.69 -7.51
N ARG A 395 -29.69 4.94 -6.53
CA ARG A 395 -30.66 5.46 -5.56
C ARG A 395 -29.92 6.05 -4.36
N ARG A 396 -30.25 7.29 -3.99
CA ARG A 396 -29.68 7.94 -2.81
C ARG A 396 -30.15 7.26 -1.51
N ALA A 397 -29.41 6.24 -1.08
CA ALA A 397 -29.77 5.36 0.04
C ALA A 397 -28.68 5.32 1.13
N TYR A 398 -27.46 5.81 0.86
CA TYR A 398 -26.37 5.80 1.82
C TYR A 398 -26.13 7.17 2.45
N PHE A 399 -26.27 7.22 3.78
CA PHE A 399 -26.01 8.41 4.60
C PHE A 399 -24.88 8.19 5.62
N GLY A 400 -24.11 7.10 5.47
CA GLY A 400 -23.01 6.76 6.36
C GLY A 400 -21.70 7.47 6.02
N LEU A 401 -20.64 7.07 6.73
CA LEU A 401 -19.29 7.59 6.50
C LEU A 401 -18.76 7.14 5.14
N ARG A 402 -18.18 8.09 4.39
CA ARG A 402 -17.51 7.76 3.12
C ARG A 402 -16.28 6.86 3.35
N PRO A 403 -15.81 6.09 2.34
CA PRO A 403 -14.77 5.08 2.50
C PRO A 403 -13.53 5.53 3.30
N PHE A 404 -13.01 6.74 3.07
CA PHE A 404 -11.87 7.25 3.85
C PHE A 404 -12.22 7.35 5.35
N ASN A 405 -13.30 8.07 5.66
CA ASN A 405 -13.76 8.29 7.04
C ASN A 405 -14.24 6.99 7.71
N ALA A 406 -14.82 6.06 6.97
CA ALA A 406 -15.23 4.77 7.52
C ALA A 406 -14.04 3.93 8.01
N HIS A 407 -12.87 4.10 7.37
CA HIS A 407 -11.65 3.34 7.65
C HIS A 407 -10.53 4.20 8.27
N HIS A 408 -10.79 5.44 8.71
CA HIS A 408 -9.74 6.41 9.09
C HIS A 408 -8.76 5.86 10.13
N TRP A 409 -9.28 5.16 11.14
CA TRP A 409 -8.50 4.57 12.24
C TRP A 409 -7.87 3.21 11.91
N MET A 410 -8.33 2.55 10.84
CA MET A 410 -7.90 1.18 10.50
C MET A 410 -6.59 1.22 9.73
N ILE A 411 -5.55 0.54 10.24
CA ILE A 411 -4.29 0.31 9.52
C ILE A 411 -4.46 -0.94 8.67
N ILE A 412 -4.98 -0.76 7.45
CA ILE A 412 -5.20 -1.82 6.47
C ILE A 412 -4.02 -1.81 5.49
N SER A 413 -3.29 -2.92 5.40
CA SER A 413 -2.23 -3.09 4.43
C SER A 413 -2.78 -3.46 3.05
N ASP A 414 -1.98 -3.25 1.99
CA ASP A 414 -2.31 -3.76 0.64
C ASP A 414 -2.66 -5.24 0.65
N GLU A 415 -1.86 -6.03 1.38
CA GLU A 415 -2.01 -7.47 1.46
C GLU A 415 -3.31 -7.87 2.19
N LEU A 416 -3.69 -7.17 3.25
CA LEU A 416 -4.94 -7.44 3.97
C LEU A 416 -6.16 -7.02 3.14
N PHE A 417 -6.04 -5.92 2.40
CA PHE A 417 -7.07 -5.50 1.44
C PHE A 417 -7.27 -6.58 0.37
N ASP A 418 -6.19 -7.04 -0.26
CA ASP A 418 -6.26 -8.09 -1.29
C ASP A 418 -6.82 -9.41 -0.73
N TYR A 419 -6.43 -9.78 0.49
CA TYR A 419 -6.97 -10.95 1.20
C TYR A 419 -8.48 -10.85 1.39
N ARG A 420 -8.96 -9.69 1.88
CA ARG A 420 -10.39 -9.41 2.06
C ARG A 420 -11.16 -9.46 0.74
N GLU A 421 -10.60 -8.86 -0.31
CA GLU A 421 -11.22 -8.83 -1.63
C GLU A 421 -11.31 -10.23 -2.24
N ALA A 422 -10.26 -11.05 -2.13
CA ALA A 422 -10.28 -12.44 -2.59
C ALA A 422 -11.37 -13.27 -1.88
N ALA A 423 -11.54 -13.08 -0.57
CA ALA A 423 -12.60 -13.72 0.20
C ALA A 423 -14.01 -13.28 -0.29
N MET A 424 -14.20 -11.98 -0.55
CA MET A 424 -15.46 -11.48 -1.12
C MET A 424 -15.73 -12.07 -2.51
N GLU A 425 -14.74 -12.09 -3.40
CA GLU A 425 -14.90 -12.67 -4.74
C GLU A 425 -15.25 -14.16 -4.70
N ALA A 426 -14.67 -14.92 -3.77
CA ALA A 426 -15.04 -16.33 -3.59
C ALA A 426 -16.52 -16.48 -3.22
N VAL A 427 -17.06 -15.60 -2.37
CA VAL A 427 -18.49 -15.56 -2.06
C VAL A 427 -19.31 -15.17 -3.30
N LEU A 428 -18.90 -14.14 -4.05
CA LEU A 428 -19.61 -13.73 -5.27
C LEU A 428 -19.71 -14.89 -6.28
N ARG A 429 -18.62 -15.64 -6.49
CA ARG A 429 -18.60 -16.85 -7.34
C ARG A 429 -19.53 -17.94 -6.81
N ALA A 430 -19.51 -18.20 -5.50
CA ALA A 430 -20.36 -19.20 -4.86
C ALA A 430 -21.87 -18.88 -5.00
N TYR A 431 -22.22 -17.60 -5.06
CA TYR A 431 -23.58 -17.13 -5.33
C TYR A 431 -23.92 -17.00 -6.83
N GLY A 432 -23.02 -17.42 -7.73
CA GLY A 432 -23.30 -17.56 -9.16
C GLY A 432 -23.15 -16.28 -9.99
N LEU A 433 -22.49 -15.24 -9.47
CA LEU A 433 -22.16 -14.08 -10.30
C LEU A 433 -21.13 -14.48 -11.37
N SER A 434 -21.31 -13.97 -12.59
CA SER A 434 -20.38 -14.22 -13.69
C SER A 434 -19.07 -13.45 -13.51
N GLU A 435 -17.96 -13.95 -14.06
CA GLU A 435 -16.65 -13.27 -13.97
C GLU A 435 -16.68 -11.82 -14.46
N PRO A 436 -17.37 -11.45 -15.56
CA PRO A 436 -17.51 -10.03 -15.94
C PRO A 436 -18.14 -9.16 -14.85
N LEU A 437 -19.18 -9.65 -14.16
CA LEU A 437 -19.82 -8.93 -13.06
C LEU A 437 -18.89 -8.81 -11.84
N ILE A 438 -18.14 -9.87 -11.54
CA ILE A 438 -17.15 -9.88 -10.47
C ILE A 438 -16.03 -8.89 -10.77
N ARG A 439 -15.53 -8.81 -12.01
CA ARG A 439 -14.53 -7.82 -12.45
C ARG A 439 -15.03 -6.38 -12.24
N ARG A 440 -16.29 -6.08 -12.58
CA ARG A 440 -16.88 -4.75 -12.37
C ARG A 440 -17.04 -4.40 -10.89
N TRP A 441 -17.49 -5.36 -10.07
CA TRP A 441 -17.50 -5.23 -8.62
C TRP A 441 -16.10 -4.96 -8.06
N ALA A 442 -15.13 -5.76 -8.47
CA ALA A 442 -13.74 -5.67 -8.04
C ALA A 442 -13.11 -4.33 -8.42
N ALA A 443 -13.38 -3.83 -9.62
CA ALA A 443 -12.93 -2.53 -10.10
C ALA A 443 -13.49 -1.40 -9.22
N VAL A 444 -14.78 -1.43 -8.86
CA VAL A 444 -15.36 -0.45 -7.92
C VAL A 444 -14.61 -0.38 -6.60
N HIS A 445 -14.26 -1.54 -6.03
CA HIS A 445 -13.50 -1.58 -4.77
C HIS A 445 -12.08 -1.01 -4.94
N GLU A 446 -11.45 -1.25 -6.09
CA GLU A 446 -10.12 -0.74 -6.41
C GLU A 446 -10.08 0.81 -6.46
N LEU A 447 -11.18 1.48 -6.82
CA LEU A 447 -11.30 2.94 -6.77
C LEU A 447 -11.06 3.52 -5.37
N PHE A 448 -11.39 2.76 -4.33
CA PHE A 448 -11.29 3.17 -2.93
C PHE A 448 -10.02 2.66 -2.24
N ARG A 449 -9.11 1.99 -2.96
CA ARG A 449 -7.88 1.47 -2.37
C ARG A 449 -7.07 2.57 -1.66
N ARG A 450 -6.88 3.72 -2.30
CA ARG A 450 -6.09 4.84 -1.75
C ARG A 450 -6.71 5.44 -0.48
N GLU A 451 -8.02 5.32 -0.31
CA GLU A 451 -8.75 5.74 0.90
C GLU A 451 -8.60 4.75 2.06
N ILE A 452 -8.51 3.46 1.73
CA ILE A 452 -8.58 2.36 2.69
C ILE A 452 -7.18 1.90 3.12
N VAL A 453 -6.27 1.69 2.18
CA VAL A 453 -4.92 1.19 2.43
C VAL A 453 -4.02 2.29 2.96
N LYS A 454 -3.38 2.04 4.10
CA LYS A 454 -2.48 2.99 4.78
C LYS A 454 -1.58 2.31 5.80
N SER A 455 -0.38 2.86 5.95
CA SER A 455 0.64 2.39 6.90
C SER A 455 0.49 2.98 8.32
N SER A 456 -0.43 3.93 8.50
CA SER A 456 -0.71 4.57 9.79
C SER A 456 -2.17 5.01 9.88
N ALA A 457 -2.68 5.12 11.10
CA ALA A 457 -3.99 5.70 11.34
C ALA A 457 -4.02 7.18 10.91
N ARG A 458 -5.20 7.63 10.47
CA ARG A 458 -5.44 9.01 10.03
C ARG A 458 -6.67 9.58 10.73
N GLY A 459 -6.74 10.91 10.77
CA GLY A 459 -7.89 11.63 11.26
C GLY A 459 -9.11 11.50 10.33
N MET A 460 -10.32 11.76 10.84
CA MET A 460 -11.46 11.97 9.95
C MET A 460 -11.34 13.31 9.22
N ILE A 461 -11.78 13.35 7.96
CA ILE A 461 -11.96 14.60 7.22
C ILE A 461 -13.35 15.14 7.53
N ILE A 462 -13.38 16.33 8.15
CA ILE A 462 -14.60 17.07 8.47
C ILE A 462 -14.47 18.46 7.84
N ALA A 463 -15.44 18.83 6.99
CA ALA A 463 -15.43 20.09 6.24
C ALA A 463 -14.12 20.34 5.45
N GLY A 464 -13.55 19.28 4.87
CA GLY A 464 -12.32 19.37 4.07
C GLY A 464 -11.02 19.42 4.88
N VAL A 465 -11.10 19.35 6.21
CA VAL A 465 -9.93 19.37 7.10
C VAL A 465 -9.80 18.05 7.83
N GLU A 466 -8.60 17.46 7.80
CA GLU A 466 -8.28 16.28 8.61
C GLU A 466 -8.17 16.67 10.08
N GLN A 467 -9.05 16.12 10.90
CA GLN A 467 -9.07 16.30 12.35
C GLN A 467 -8.10 15.31 12.98
N ALA A 468 -7.01 15.81 13.55
CA ALA A 468 -6.01 14.95 14.20
C ALA A 468 -6.66 14.02 15.24
N MET A 469 -6.20 12.78 15.31
CA MET A 469 -6.60 11.87 16.39
C MET A 469 -5.97 12.37 17.70
N ALA A 470 -6.67 13.24 18.42
CA ALA A 470 -6.24 13.67 19.75
C ALA A 470 -6.31 12.48 20.72
N PRO A 471 -5.28 12.27 21.55
CA PRO A 471 -5.38 11.30 22.63
C PRO A 471 -6.55 11.68 23.53
N PRO A 472 -7.25 10.70 24.12
CA PRO A 472 -8.35 11.01 25.02
C PRO A 472 -7.86 11.86 26.18
N GLU A 473 -8.53 12.99 26.40
CA GLU A 473 -8.22 13.93 27.47
C GLU A 473 -8.75 13.39 28.79
N ARG A 474 -7.99 13.56 29.88
CA ARG A 474 -8.55 13.39 31.22
C ARG A 474 -9.37 14.63 31.55
N VAL A 475 -10.65 14.42 31.79
CA VAL A 475 -11.59 15.48 32.18
C VAL A 475 -12.17 15.17 33.55
N VAL A 476 -12.57 16.22 34.27
CA VAL A 476 -13.36 16.09 35.50
C VAL A 476 -14.81 16.29 35.11
N VAL A 477 -15.67 15.38 35.55
CA VAL A 477 -17.11 15.46 35.30
C VAL A 477 -17.68 16.65 36.08
N GLU A 478 -18.17 17.67 35.38
CA GLU A 478 -18.76 18.87 36.00
C GLU A 478 -20.27 18.76 36.21
N LEU A 479 -20.93 17.86 35.47
CA LEU A 479 -22.36 17.56 35.54
C LEU A 479 -22.56 16.04 35.51
N PRO A 480 -23.53 15.48 36.25
CA PRO A 480 -23.82 14.05 36.19
C PRO A 480 -24.04 13.61 34.74
N CYS A 481 -23.33 12.57 34.32
CA CYS A 481 -23.40 12.03 32.97
C CYS A 481 -23.21 10.50 33.01
N VAL A 482 -23.25 9.84 31.86
CA VAL A 482 -23.08 8.38 31.77
C VAL A 482 -21.83 8.01 30.99
N CYS A 483 -21.22 6.90 31.37
CA CYS A 483 -20.08 6.33 30.67
C CYS A 483 -20.55 5.66 29.36
N ASP A 484 -20.01 6.05 28.20
CA ASP A 484 -20.29 5.43 26.89
C ASP A 484 -19.81 3.98 26.77
N GLY A 485 -19.06 3.48 27.77
CA GLY A 485 -18.52 2.13 27.79
C GLY A 485 -19.34 1.12 28.58
N CYS A 486 -19.85 1.52 29.74
CA CYS A 486 -20.57 0.64 30.67
C CYS A 486 -21.94 1.18 31.09
N GLU A 487 -22.34 2.34 30.57
CA GLU A 487 -23.61 3.03 30.83
C GLU A 487 -23.84 3.42 32.30
N ALA A 488 -22.84 3.23 33.16
CA ALA A 488 -22.89 3.66 34.56
C ALA A 488 -22.86 5.18 34.67
N GLU A 489 -23.60 5.71 35.64
CA GLU A 489 -23.55 7.12 36.02
C GLU A 489 -22.16 7.49 36.53
N MET A 490 -21.69 8.66 36.10
CA MET A 490 -20.49 9.32 36.58
C MET A 490 -20.89 10.61 37.29
N ASN A 491 -20.44 10.76 38.53
CA ASN A 491 -20.81 11.88 39.38
C ASN A 491 -19.89 13.07 39.19
N VAL A 492 -20.38 14.25 39.61
CA VAL A 492 -19.58 15.47 39.64
C VAL A 492 -18.32 15.25 40.47
N GLY A 493 -17.16 15.63 39.92
CA GLY A 493 -15.85 15.47 40.53
C GLY A 493 -15.12 14.16 40.19
N GLU A 494 -15.79 13.20 39.54
CA GLU A 494 -15.13 11.99 39.04
C GLU A 494 -14.26 12.31 37.81
N THR A 495 -13.16 11.57 37.67
CA THR A 495 -12.28 11.69 36.49
C THR A 495 -12.75 10.73 35.40
N ALA A 496 -12.88 11.24 34.18
CA ALA A 496 -13.23 10.48 32.99
C ALA A 496 -12.21 10.73 31.88
N ARG A 497 -12.22 9.86 30.86
CA ARG A 497 -11.49 10.04 29.61
C ARG A 497 -12.44 10.46 28.50
N TYR A 498 -12.24 11.65 27.98
CA TYR A 498 -13.01 12.20 26.88
C TYR A 498 -12.28 12.00 25.55
N HIS A 499 -12.93 11.31 24.62
CA HIS A 499 -12.48 11.15 23.25
C HIS A 499 -13.09 12.26 22.41
N ALA A 500 -12.38 13.39 22.31
CA ALA A 500 -12.83 14.60 21.61
C ALA A 500 -13.31 14.34 20.17
N HIS A 501 -12.71 13.39 19.47
CA HIS A 501 -13.09 13.02 18.11
C HIS A 501 -14.43 12.24 18.04
N GLY A 502 -14.71 11.39 19.02
CA GLY A 502 -15.93 10.58 19.06
C GLY A 502 -17.09 11.23 19.82
N GLY A 503 -16.81 12.30 20.57
CA GLY A 503 -17.74 12.85 21.55
C GLY A 503 -18.07 11.85 22.68
N GLN A 504 -17.19 10.87 22.91
CA GLN A 504 -17.43 9.78 23.86
C GLN A 504 -16.68 10.01 25.17
N LEU A 505 -17.32 9.72 26.29
CA LEU A 505 -16.81 9.88 27.64
C LEU A 505 -16.79 8.54 28.38
N PHE A 506 -15.62 8.12 28.86
CA PHE A 506 -15.46 6.84 29.56
C PHE A 506 -14.99 7.06 31.00
N CYS A 507 -15.59 6.36 31.96
CA CYS A 507 -15.12 6.34 33.34
C CYS A 507 -13.70 5.76 33.44
N GLU A 508 -12.99 6.03 34.55
CA GLU A 508 -11.63 5.51 34.77
C GLU A 508 -11.51 3.99 34.58
N ALA A 509 -12.51 3.24 35.05
CA ALA A 509 -12.54 1.78 34.92
C ALA A 509 -12.65 1.33 33.46
N CYS A 510 -13.41 2.04 32.62
CA CYS A 510 -13.47 1.76 31.19
C CYS A 510 -12.23 2.25 30.46
N ALA A 511 -11.64 3.37 30.89
CA ALA A 511 -10.54 4.03 30.20
C ALA A 511 -9.25 3.19 30.09
N GLY A 512 -8.99 2.28 31.04
CA GLY A 512 -7.79 1.43 31.08
C GLY A 512 -7.97 0.01 30.57
N VAL A 513 -9.20 -0.39 30.23
CA VAL A 513 -9.52 -1.79 29.90
C VAL A 513 -9.66 -1.95 28.38
N PRO A 514 -8.82 -2.79 27.74
CA PRO A 514 -9.06 -3.22 26.36
C PRO A 514 -10.47 -3.79 26.26
N SER A 515 -11.27 -3.36 25.28
CA SER A 515 -12.71 -3.67 25.20
C SER A 515 -13.09 -5.16 25.29
N ARG A 516 -12.12 -6.08 25.15
CA ARG A 516 -12.27 -7.53 25.13
C ARG A 516 -12.57 -8.18 26.49
N SER A 517 -12.33 -7.50 27.61
CA SER A 517 -12.58 -8.05 28.96
C SER A 517 -13.79 -7.43 29.67
N ARG A 518 -14.60 -6.66 28.94
CA ARG A 518 -15.80 -6.04 29.52
C ARG A 518 -16.97 -7.03 29.46
N PRO A 519 -17.59 -7.39 30.60
CA PRO A 519 -18.87 -8.09 30.56
C PRO A 519 -19.91 -7.19 29.86
N PRO A 520 -20.87 -7.78 29.12
CA PRO A 520 -21.98 -7.00 28.56
C PRO A 520 -22.72 -6.27 29.70
N PRO A 521 -23.32 -5.09 29.44
CA PRO A 521 -24.11 -4.40 30.43
C PRO A 521 -25.17 -5.35 30.98
N SER A 522 -25.22 -5.49 32.31
CA SER A 522 -26.26 -6.25 32.97
C SER A 522 -27.58 -5.51 32.75
N ILE A 523 -28.43 -6.03 31.88
CA ILE A 523 -29.81 -5.60 31.81
C ILE A 523 -30.49 -6.17 33.07
N SER A 524 -30.48 -5.38 34.14
CA SER A 524 -31.43 -5.58 35.24
C SER A 524 -32.82 -5.10 34.77
N PRO A 525 -33.89 -5.81 35.14
CA PRO A 525 -35.22 -5.66 34.53
C PRO A 525 -35.87 -4.29 34.69
#